data_AF-A0AAW2KX99-F1
#
_entry.id   AF-A0AAW2KX99-F1
#
_cell.length_a   1.000
_cell.length_b   1.000
_cell.length_c   1.000
_cell.angle_alpha   90.00
_cell.angle_beta   90.00
_cell.angle_gamma   90.00
#
_symmetry.space_group_name_H-M   'P 1'
#
loop_
_entity.id
_entity.type
_entity.pdbx_description
1 polymer ?
#
loop_
_entity_poly.entity_id
_entity_poly.type
_entity_poly.pdbx_seq_one_letter_code
_entity_poly.pdbx_strand_id
1 'polypeptide(L)'
;MANRKAFETVDRTFRDILGVDLPFGGKIMILGGDFRQVLPIVIGGTKLQIINASIVQSPLWSNVRLLHLSENMRAQNDDVFSDFLLRIGNSDEPTIEGDMIRIPDCMTIP
;
A
#
# COMPACT_ATOMS: atom_id res chain seq x y z
N MET A 1 3.06 5.70 2.04
CA MET A 1 2.12 5.67 0.90
C MET A 1 1.83 7.09 0.40
N ALA A 2 1.63 7.30 -0.91
CA ALA A 2 1.27 8.60 -1.47
C ALA A 2 -0.19 8.99 -1.12
N ASN A 3 -0.44 10.29 -0.94
CA ASN A 3 -1.80 10.80 -0.73
C ASN A 3 -2.60 10.72 -2.05
N ARG A 4 -3.89 10.35 -2.00
CA ARG A 4 -4.78 10.26 -3.17
C ARG A 4 -4.79 11.52 -4.03
N LYS A 5 -4.61 12.70 -3.43
CA LYS A 5 -4.56 13.97 -4.17
C LYS A 5 -3.42 14.01 -5.17
N ALA A 6 -2.28 13.37 -4.88
CA ALA A 6 -1.18 13.28 -5.84
C ALA A 6 -1.60 12.42 -7.05
N PHE A 7 -2.24 11.27 -6.81
CA PHE A 7 -2.77 10.39 -7.85
C PHE A 7 -3.81 11.08 -8.74
N GLU A 8 -4.77 11.77 -8.13
CA GLU A 8 -5.80 12.56 -8.82
C GLU A 8 -5.22 13.76 -9.58
N THR A 9 -4.17 14.38 -9.05
CA THR A 9 -3.49 15.50 -9.72
C THR A 9 -2.79 15.02 -10.99
N VAL A 10 -2.12 13.86 -10.94
CA VAL A 10 -1.48 13.27 -12.13
C VAL A 10 -2.51 12.99 -13.23
N ASP A 11 -3.66 12.41 -12.86
CA ASP A 11 -4.77 12.19 -13.80
C ASP A 11 -5.24 13.49 -14.45
N ARG A 12 -5.58 14.50 -13.64
CA ARG A 12 -6.02 15.81 -14.15
C ARG A 12 -4.97 16.44 -15.06
N THR A 13 -3.70 16.44 -14.64
CA THR A 13 -2.61 17.01 -15.42
C THR A 13 -2.46 16.32 -16.77
N PHE A 14 -2.60 15.00 -16.85
CA PHE A 14 -2.52 14.29 -18.13
C PHE A 14 -3.73 14.58 -19.03
N ARG A 15 -4.93 14.66 -18.45
CA ARG A 15 -6.13 15.06 -19.21
C ARG A 15 -5.99 16.47 -19.78
N ASP A 16 -5.48 17.41 -18.99
CA ASP A 16 -5.26 18.80 -19.42
C ASP A 16 -4.19 18.91 -20.52
N ILE A 17 -3.05 18.25 -20.36
CA ILE A 17 -1.94 18.32 -21.33
C ILE A 17 -2.29 17.62 -22.65
N LEU A 18 -3.01 16.50 -22.59
CA LEU A 18 -3.32 15.69 -23.77
C LEU A 18 -4.63 16.09 -24.45
N GLY A 19 -5.50 16.85 -23.76
CA GLY A 19 -6.83 17.20 -24.27
C GLY A 19 -7.76 16.00 -24.44
N VAL A 20 -7.54 14.93 -23.66
CA VAL A 20 -8.30 13.68 -23.73
C VAL A 20 -9.01 13.44 -22.41
N ASP A 21 -10.35 13.38 -22.40
CA ASP A 21 -11.15 13.13 -21.20
C ASP A 21 -11.33 11.62 -20.92
N LEU A 22 -10.20 10.92 -20.86
CA LEU A 22 -10.11 9.55 -20.36
C LEU A 22 -9.20 9.56 -19.13
N PRO A 23 -9.32 8.60 -18.19
CA PRO A 23 -8.39 8.49 -17.08
C PRO A 23 -6.94 8.56 -17.55
N PHE A 24 -6.15 9.42 -16.90
CA PHE A 24 -4.75 9.70 -17.22
C PHE A 24 -4.52 10.14 -18.68
N GLY A 25 -5.49 10.81 -19.30
CA GLY A 25 -5.45 11.19 -20.71
C GLY A 25 -5.30 9.99 -21.66
N GLY A 26 -5.85 8.84 -21.26
CA GLY A 26 -5.79 7.59 -22.03
C GLY A 26 -4.47 6.83 -21.91
N LYS A 27 -3.61 7.18 -20.95
CA LYS A 27 -2.37 6.43 -20.68
C LYS A 27 -2.64 5.21 -19.82
N ILE A 28 -1.92 4.13 -20.12
CA ILE A 28 -1.91 2.94 -19.27
C ILE A 28 -1.06 3.27 -18.04
N MET A 29 -1.69 3.18 -16.87
CA MET A 29 -1.01 3.37 -15.59
C MET A 29 -0.76 2.01 -14.93
N ILE A 30 0.47 1.79 -14.49
CA ILE A 30 0.84 0.64 -13.66
C ILE A 30 1.16 1.18 -12.27
N LEU A 31 0.40 0.73 -11.28
CA LEU A 31 0.60 1.09 -9.88
C LEU A 31 1.28 -0.08 -9.17
N GLY A 32 2.36 0.22 -8.46
CA GLY A 32 3.04 -0.74 -7.59
C GLY A 32 2.93 -0.28 -6.14
N GLY A 33 2.66 -1.21 -5.24
CA GLY A 33 2.58 -0.92 -3.82
C GLY A 33 2.15 -2.12 -3.00
N ASP A 34 2.21 -1.96 -1.69
CA ASP A 34 1.74 -2.96 -0.73
C ASP A 34 0.92 -2.24 0.34
N PHE A 35 -0.36 -2.61 0.47
CA PHE A 35 -1.28 -2.01 1.45
C PHE A 35 -1.00 -2.43 2.89
N ARG A 36 -0.15 -3.44 3.08
CA ARG A 36 0.37 -3.86 4.39
C ARG A 36 1.46 -2.92 4.91
N GLN A 37 1.89 -1.95 4.09
CA GLN A 37 2.78 -0.88 4.51
C GLN A 37 2.02 0.27 5.20
N VAL A 38 2.76 1.23 5.72
CA VAL A 38 2.20 2.41 6.40
C VAL A 38 1.24 3.20 5.51
N LEU A 39 0.12 3.62 6.11
CA LEU A 39 -0.88 4.50 5.51
C LEU A 39 -0.26 5.87 5.13
N PRO A 40 -0.94 6.67 4.28
CA PRO A 40 -0.49 8.02 3.98
C PRO A 40 -0.39 8.88 5.24
N ILE A 41 0.69 9.67 5.34
CA ILE A 41 0.91 10.54 6.49
C ILE A 41 0.05 11.80 6.33
N VAL A 42 -0.74 12.11 7.36
CA VAL A 42 -1.48 13.37 7.50
C VAL A 42 -1.07 13.99 8.84
N ILE A 43 -0.32 15.08 8.80
CA ILE A 43 0.22 15.74 10.00
C ILE A 43 -0.93 16.27 10.85
N GLY A 44 -1.00 15.84 12.12
CA GLY A 44 -2.11 16.18 13.02
C GLY A 44 -3.47 15.60 12.58
N GLY A 45 -3.47 14.65 11.64
CA GLY A 45 -4.67 14.09 11.04
C GLY A 45 -5.35 13.08 11.95
N THR A 46 -6.68 13.11 11.95
CA THR A 46 -7.50 12.05 12.57
C THR A 46 -7.43 10.76 11.74
N LYS A 47 -7.81 9.63 12.35
CA LYS A 47 -7.92 8.34 11.63
C LYS A 47 -8.75 8.46 10.35
N LEU A 48 -9.87 9.19 10.39
CA LEU A 48 -10.73 9.41 9.23
C LEU A 48 -10.01 10.21 8.14
N GLN A 49 -9.24 11.23 8.50
CA GLN A 49 -8.46 12.01 7.54
C GLN A 49 -7.34 11.19 6.89
N ILE A 50 -6.70 10.30 7.64
CA ILE A 50 -5.69 9.35 7.13
C ILE A 50 -6.33 8.37 6.14
N ILE A 51 -7.48 7.79 6.49
CA ILE A 51 -8.23 6.89 5.58
C ILE A 51 -8.63 7.65 4.31
N ASN A 52 -9.19 8.85 4.46
CA ASN A 52 -9.58 9.72 3.34
C ASN A 52 -8.41 10.17 2.46
N ALA A 53 -7.17 10.10 2.96
CA ALA A 53 -5.97 10.37 2.18
C ALA A 53 -5.48 9.16 1.38
N SER A 54 -5.99 7.94 1.65
CA SER A 54 -5.61 6.72 0.96
C SER A 54 -6.08 6.70 -0.49
N ILE A 55 -5.25 6.12 -1.37
CA ILE A 55 -5.54 6.01 -2.81
C ILE A 55 -6.85 5.26 -3.09
N VAL A 56 -7.24 4.33 -2.21
CA VAL A 56 -8.50 3.57 -2.32
C VAL A 56 -9.74 4.44 -2.15
N GLN A 57 -9.60 5.64 -1.55
CA GLN A 57 -10.66 6.63 -1.43
C GLN A 57 -10.74 7.57 -2.64
N SER A 58 -9.89 7.38 -3.66
CA SER A 58 -9.96 8.15 -4.90
C SER A 58 -11.10 7.67 -5.79
N PRO A 59 -11.85 8.56 -6.46
CA PRO A 59 -12.84 8.16 -7.46
C PRO A 59 -12.22 7.32 -8.60
N LEU A 60 -10.95 7.56 -8.91
CA LEU A 60 -10.20 6.84 -9.92
C LEU A 60 -9.96 5.37 -9.57
N TRP A 61 -10.04 5.01 -8.28
CA TRP A 61 -9.83 3.63 -7.81
C TRP A 61 -10.80 2.64 -8.45
N SER A 62 -12.01 3.09 -8.79
CA SER A 62 -13.02 2.29 -9.51
C SER A 62 -12.55 1.80 -10.89
N ASN A 63 -11.54 2.44 -11.48
CA ASN A 63 -10.93 2.07 -12.77
C ASN A 63 -9.70 1.16 -12.61
N VAL A 64 -9.27 0.89 -11.38
CA VAL A 64 -8.06 0.11 -11.12
C VAL A 64 -8.39 -1.37 -11.13
N ARG A 65 -7.68 -2.13 -11.96
CA ARG A 65 -7.67 -3.60 -11.89
C ARG A 65 -6.56 -4.04 -10.95
N LEU A 66 -6.92 -4.81 -9.92
CA LEU A 66 -5.96 -5.37 -8.98
C LEU A 66 -5.30 -6.62 -9.54
N LEU A 67 -3.97 -6.66 -9.46
CA LEU A 67 -3.13 -7.81 -9.75
C LEU A 67 -2.27 -8.08 -8.53
N HIS A 68 -2.19 -9.33 -8.11
CA HIS A 68 -1.49 -9.73 -6.89
C HIS A 68 -0.22 -10.50 -7.27
N LEU A 69 0.91 -10.12 -6.67
CA LEU A 69 2.11 -10.94 -6.68
C LEU A 69 2.11 -11.77 -5.40
N SER A 70 2.25 -13.10 -5.54
CA SER A 70 2.19 -14.04 -4.42
C SER A 70 3.56 -14.53 -3.94
N GLU A 71 4.59 -14.41 -4.77
CA GLU A 71 5.92 -14.93 -4.47
C GLU A 71 6.80 -13.86 -3.82
N ASN A 72 7.27 -14.14 -2.60
CA ASN A 72 8.21 -13.29 -1.88
C ASN A 72 9.65 -13.57 -2.36
N MET A 73 10.03 -12.91 -3.45
CA MET A 73 11.37 -13.07 -4.04
C MET A 73 12.52 -12.67 -3.10
N ARG A 74 12.26 -11.81 -2.10
CA ARG A 74 13.30 -11.34 -1.16
C ARG A 74 13.69 -12.42 -0.16
N ALA A 75 12.70 -13.14 0.37
CA ALA A 75 12.89 -14.19 1.38
C ALA A 75 12.67 -15.60 0.78
N GLN A 76 12.82 -15.77 -0.53
CA GLN A 76 12.51 -17.00 -1.26
C GLN A 76 13.28 -18.26 -0.79
N ASN A 77 14.40 -18.07 -0.07
CA ASN A 77 15.22 -19.16 0.45
C ASN A 77 14.98 -19.42 1.95
N ASP A 78 14.03 -18.72 2.56
CA ASP A 78 13.69 -18.81 3.97
C ASP A 78 12.16 -18.72 4.13
N ASP A 79 11.50 -19.84 3.88
CA ASP A 79 10.03 -19.95 3.93
C ASP A 79 9.49 -19.57 5.30
N VAL A 80 10.20 -19.92 6.38
CA VAL A 80 9.78 -19.65 7.76
C VAL A 80 9.74 -18.13 8.01
N PHE A 81 10.78 -17.41 7.60
CA PHE A 81 10.81 -15.96 7.72
C PHE A 81 9.83 -15.28 6.75
N SER A 82 9.73 -15.78 5.52
CA SER A 82 8.80 -15.25 4.53
C SER A 82 7.34 -15.32 5.02
N ASP A 83 6.92 -16.47 5.53
CA ASP A 83 5.57 -16.66 6.05
C ASP A 83 5.30 -15.79 7.28
N PHE A 84 6.30 -15.62 8.15
CA PHE A 84 6.20 -14.73 9.31
C PHE A 84 6.00 -13.27 8.90
N LEU A 85 6.76 -12.77 7.91
CA LEU A 85 6.56 -11.41 7.38
C LEU A 85 5.16 -11.21 6.79
N LEU A 86 4.61 -12.23 6.12
CA LEU A 86 3.26 -12.17 5.57
C LEU A 86 2.21 -12.09 6.69
N ARG A 87 2.35 -12.90 7.75
CA ARG A 87 1.44 -12.86 8.92
C ARG A 87 1.50 -11.52 9.64
N ILE A 88 2.69 -10.92 9.80
CA ILE A 88 2.81 -9.55 10.34
C ILE A 88 2.04 -8.56 9.46
N GLY A 89 2.29 -8.57 8.14
CA GLY A 89 1.67 -7.63 7.22
C GLY A 89 0.14 -7.74 7.18
N ASN A 90 -0.40 -8.94 7.36
CA ASN A 90 -1.84 -9.20 7.43
C ASN A 90 -2.46 -8.89 8.80
N SER A 91 -1.64 -8.55 9.81
CA SER A 91 -2.06 -8.40 11.21
C SER A 91 -2.58 -9.70 11.85
N ASP A 92 -2.03 -10.84 11.43
CA ASP A 92 -2.36 -12.17 11.97
C ASP A 92 -1.53 -12.51 13.22
N GLU A 93 -0.36 -11.88 13.39
CA GLU A 93 0.50 -12.08 14.56
C GLU A 93 -0.10 -11.40 15.81
N PRO A 94 -0.15 -12.09 16.96
CA PRO A 94 -0.69 -11.52 18.18
C PRO A 94 0.20 -10.37 18.67
N THR A 95 -0.44 -9.26 19.05
CA THR A 95 0.26 -8.16 19.68
C THR A 95 0.48 -8.44 21.17
N ILE A 96 1.62 -7.99 21.67
CA ILE A 96 1.93 -7.87 23.09
C ILE A 96 1.73 -6.41 23.53
N GLU A 97 2.26 -6.02 24.68
CA GLU A 97 2.12 -4.67 25.23
C GLU A 97 2.51 -3.58 24.21
N GLY A 98 1.62 -2.61 24.02
CA GLY A 98 1.87 -1.43 23.16
C GLY A 98 1.88 -1.69 21.66
N ASP A 99 1.05 -2.62 21.16
CA ASP A 99 0.96 -3.02 19.73
C ASP A 99 2.27 -3.61 19.17
N MET A 100 3.17 -4.02 20.06
CA MET A 100 4.43 -4.67 19.68
C MET A 100 4.17 -6.13 19.29
N ILE A 101 5.05 -6.73 18.49
CA ILE A 101 5.00 -8.14 18.09
C ILE A 101 6.24 -8.84 18.65
N ARG A 102 6.07 -10.03 19.24
CA ARG A 102 7.20 -10.84 19.69
C ARG A 102 7.85 -11.52 18.49
N ILE A 103 9.15 -11.28 18.30
CA ILE A 103 9.94 -12.00 17.30
C ILE A 103 10.19 -13.43 17.80
N PRO A 104 9.96 -14.48 16.98
CA PRO A 104 10.29 -15.86 17.33
C PRO A 104 11.77 -16.02 17.67
N ASP A 105 12.08 -16.80 18.72
CA ASP A 105 13.46 -16.99 19.20
C ASP A 105 14.37 -17.59 18.10
N CYS A 106 13.81 -18.39 17.16
CA CYS A 106 14.54 -18.93 16.01
C CYS A 106 14.95 -17.88 14.97
N MET A 107 14.43 -16.65 15.06
CA MET A 107 14.74 -15.52 14.17
C MET A 107 15.57 -14.43 14.85
N THR A 108 15.91 -14.60 16.13
CA THR A 108 16.79 -13.68 16.84
C THR A 108 18.25 -14.05 16.64
N ILE A 109 19.11 -13.05 16.44
CA ILE A 109 20.56 -13.24 16.45
C ILE A 109 20.99 -13.49 17.91
N PRO A 110 21.81 -14.52 18.19
CA PRO A 110 22.27 -14.82 19.54
C PRO A 110 23.12 -13.70 20.18
#